data_AF-A0A268S1X1-F1
#
_entry.id   AF-A0A268S1X1-F1
#
_cell.length_a   1.000
_cell.length_b   1.000
_cell.length_c   1.000
_cell.angle_alpha   90.00
_cell.angle_beta   90.00
_cell.angle_gamma   90.00
#
_symmetry.space_group_name_H-M   'P 1'
#
loop_
_entity.id
_entity.type
_entity.pdbx_description
1 polymer ?
#
loop_
_entity_poly.entity_id
_entity_poly.type
_entity_poly.pdbx_seq_one_letter_code
_entity_poly.pdbx_strand_id
1 'polypeptide(L)'
;MHERIVRLKSRNNELRARVGEAHGNIERLETARTTISEEKPNVQDNRETLTRKALDGDEWRGNRKEEHEGLRDDIKAKFDDAESHIEQLLEDIRAKKAQLQSSIDTMQNTITLNESLIREEREKARG
;
A
#
# COMPACT_ATOMS: atom_id res chain seq x y z
N MET A 1 3.31 -0.15 -44.40
CA MET A 1 2.77 -1.32 -43.68
C MET A 1 3.77 -1.90 -42.67
N HIS A 2 5.01 -2.20 -43.07
CA HIS A 2 6.01 -2.81 -42.16
C HIS A 2 6.37 -1.92 -40.94
N GLU A 3 6.54 -0.61 -41.14
CA GLU A 3 6.88 0.31 -40.04
C GLU A 3 5.80 0.43 -38.96
N ARG A 4 4.51 0.39 -39.34
CA ARG A 4 3.40 0.49 -38.37
C ARG A 4 3.38 -0.73 -37.46
N ILE A 5 3.56 -1.92 -38.01
CA ILE A 5 3.67 -3.17 -37.24
C ILE A 5 4.87 -3.13 -36.29
N VAL A 6 6.03 -2.65 -36.76
CA VAL A 6 7.24 -2.51 -35.92
C VAL A 6 6.98 -1.54 -34.76
N ARG A 7 6.39 -0.37 -35.01
CA ARG A 7 6.04 0.61 -33.96
C ARG A 7 5.09 0.01 -32.91
N LEU A 8 4.03 -0.67 -33.35
CA LEU A 8 3.06 -1.31 -32.44
C LEU A 8 3.70 -2.41 -31.58
N LYS A 9 4.58 -3.23 -32.17
CA LYS A 9 5.33 -4.25 -31.43
C LYS A 9 6.26 -3.64 -30.38
N SER A 10 7.01 -2.60 -30.76
CA SER A 10 7.88 -1.89 -29.82
C SER A 10 7.08 -1.32 -28.65
N ARG A 11 5.93 -0.70 -28.95
CA ARG A 11 5.04 -0.17 -27.92
C ARG A 11 4.50 -1.26 -26.99
N ASN A 12 4.14 -2.42 -27.52
CA ASN A 12 3.71 -3.55 -26.68
C ASN A 12 4.82 -4.06 -25.77
N ASN A 13 6.07 -4.09 -26.23
CA ASN A 13 7.19 -4.49 -25.39
C ASN A 13 7.42 -3.51 -24.23
N GLU A 14 7.34 -2.20 -24.49
CA GLU A 14 7.41 -1.18 -23.43
C GLU A 14 6.26 -1.35 -22.41
N LEU A 15 5.04 -1.55 -22.90
CA LEU A 15 3.87 -1.72 -22.03
C LEU A 15 4.00 -2.99 -21.17
N ARG A 16 4.50 -4.10 -21.73
CA ARG A 16 4.75 -5.34 -20.97
C ARG A 16 5.79 -5.14 -19.88
N ALA A 17 6.86 -4.40 -20.14
CA ALA A 17 7.86 -4.08 -19.13
C ALA A 17 7.25 -3.27 -17.98
N ARG A 18 6.44 -2.25 -18.29
CA ARG A 18 5.73 -1.44 -17.29
C ARG A 18 4.70 -2.24 -16.50
N VAL A 19 3.99 -3.18 -17.13
CA VAL A 19 3.10 -4.11 -16.44
C VAL A 19 3.88 -4.97 -15.45
N GLY A 20 5.05 -5.49 -15.85
CA GLY A 20 5.93 -6.25 -14.94
C GLY A 20 6.38 -5.42 -13.74
N GLU A 21 6.82 -4.19 -13.98
CA GLU A 21 7.22 -3.25 -12.91
C GLU A 21 6.05 -2.94 -11.96
N ALA A 22 4.85 -2.70 -12.49
CA ALA A 22 3.67 -2.44 -11.69
C ALA A 22 3.29 -3.64 -10.80
N HIS A 23 3.37 -4.87 -11.31
CA HIS A 23 3.20 -6.07 -10.49
C HIS A 23 4.24 -6.17 -9.38
N GLY A 24 5.53 -5.94 -9.69
CA GLY A 24 6.58 -5.94 -8.67
C GLY A 24 6.38 -4.89 -7.58
N ASN A 25 5.84 -3.72 -7.93
CA ASN A 25 5.47 -2.69 -6.95
C ASN A 25 4.27 -3.13 -6.08
N ILE A 26 3.27 -3.81 -6.66
CA ILE A 26 2.15 -4.40 -5.92
C ILE A 26 2.66 -5.42 -4.90
N GLU A 27 3.60 -6.30 -5.27
CA GLU A 27 4.18 -7.30 -4.36
C GLU A 27 4.90 -6.64 -3.17
N ARG A 28 5.73 -5.62 -3.42
CA ARG A 28 6.41 -4.87 -2.35
C ARG A 28 5.43 -4.19 -1.40
N LEU A 29 4.35 -3.63 -1.94
CA LEU A 29 3.28 -3.02 -1.13
C LEU A 29 2.55 -4.07 -0.28
N GLU A 30 2.34 -5.28 -0.81
CA GLU A 30 1.78 -6.39 -0.03
C GLU A 30 2.69 -6.82 1.11
N THR A 31 4.00 -6.94 0.87
CA THR A 31 4.96 -7.25 1.93
C THR A 31 4.92 -6.18 3.02
N ALA A 32 4.98 -4.90 2.64
CA ALA A 32 4.90 -3.79 3.59
C ALA A 32 3.60 -3.81 4.40
N ARG A 33 2.45 -4.06 3.75
CA ARG A 33 1.16 -4.20 4.43
C ARG A 33 1.20 -5.31 5.46
N THR A 34 1.70 -6.49 5.10
CA THR A 34 1.78 -7.64 6.00
C THR A 34 2.64 -7.31 7.22
N THR A 35 3.83 -6.74 7.02
CA THR A 35 4.69 -6.31 8.13
C THR A 35 4.00 -5.31 9.05
N ILE A 36 3.32 -4.30 8.49
CA ILE A 36 2.59 -3.32 9.30
C ILE A 36 1.45 -3.98 10.09
N SER A 37 0.71 -4.90 9.46
CA SER A 37 -0.37 -5.64 10.10
C SER A 37 0.12 -6.58 11.21
N GLU A 38 1.33 -7.13 11.08
CA GLU A 38 1.96 -7.98 12.09
C GLU A 38 2.50 -7.16 13.27
N GLU A 39 2.95 -5.93 13.05
CA GLU A 39 3.46 -5.03 14.09
C GLU A 39 2.37 -4.24 14.81
N LYS A 40 1.20 -4.01 14.18
CA LYS A 40 0.08 -3.26 14.80
C LYS A 40 -0.34 -3.82 16.16
N PRO A 41 -0.49 -5.14 16.37
CA PRO A 41 -0.79 -5.71 17.69
C PRO A 41 0.26 -5.38 18.75
N ASN A 42 1.55 -5.36 18.41
CA ASN A 42 2.61 -5.00 19.35
C ASN A 42 2.45 -3.57 19.87
N VAL A 43 2.03 -2.64 19.00
CA VAL A 43 1.74 -1.25 19.39
C VAL A 43 0.55 -1.18 20.34
N GLN A 44 -0.50 -1.97 20.09
CA GLN A 44 -1.69 -2.04 20.95
C GLN A 44 -1.37 -2.66 22.31
N ASP A 45 -0.61 -3.75 22.35
CA ASP A 45 -0.18 -4.40 23.59
C ASP A 45 0.71 -3.48 24.44
N ASN A 46 1.62 -2.73 23.79
CA ASN A 46 2.46 -1.75 24.46
C ASN A 46 1.64 -0.60 25.05
N ARG A 47 0.62 -0.11 24.31
CA ARG A 47 -0.33 0.89 24.80
C ARG A 47 -1.04 0.38 26.05
N GLU A 48 -1.61 -0.82 26.00
CA GLU A 48 -2.30 -1.42 27.14
C GLU A 48 -1.39 -1.57 28.35
N THR A 49 -0.15 -2.00 28.14
CA THR A 49 0.83 -2.22 29.21
C THR A 49 1.26 -0.92 29.87
N LEU A 50 1.57 0.10 29.08
CA LEU A 50 2.12 1.37 29.57
C LEU A 50 1.06 2.32 30.15
N THR A 51 -0.20 2.15 29.75
CA THR A 51 -1.30 3.02 30.20
C THR A 51 -2.13 2.40 31.33
N ARG A 52 -1.88 1.12 31.68
CA ARG A 52 -2.53 0.43 32.79
C ARG A 52 -2.24 1.13 34.12
N LYS A 53 -3.30 1.37 34.92
CA LYS A 53 -3.14 1.83 36.30
C LYS A 53 -2.62 0.68 37.18
N ALA A 54 -1.62 0.94 38.02
CA ALA A 54 -1.14 -0.04 38.99
C ALA A 54 -2.17 -0.18 40.12
N LEU A 55 -2.53 -1.42 40.47
CA LEU A 55 -3.64 -1.73 41.38
C LEU A 55 -3.46 -1.22 42.82
N ASP A 56 -2.22 -1.08 43.31
CA ASP A 56 -1.97 -0.81 44.74
C ASP A 56 -1.17 0.49 45.04
N GLY A 57 -0.75 1.25 44.02
CA GLY A 57 0.23 2.33 44.19
C GLY A 57 -0.31 3.76 44.17
N ASP A 58 -1.53 3.97 43.66
CA ASP A 58 -2.09 5.29 43.38
C ASP A 58 -2.91 5.89 44.56
N GLU A 59 -3.25 5.08 45.57
CA GLU A 59 -3.99 5.56 46.75
C GLU A 59 -3.16 6.48 47.66
N TRP A 60 -1.82 6.42 47.60
CA TRP A 60 -0.95 7.12 48.57
C TRP A 60 -0.20 8.34 48.03
N ARG A 61 -0.42 8.77 46.77
CA ARG A 61 0.54 9.63 46.05
C ARG A 61 0.23 11.14 45.93
N GLY A 62 -0.93 11.64 46.37
CA GLY A 62 -1.22 13.10 46.31
C GLY A 62 -0.94 13.71 44.93
N ASN A 63 -0.24 14.86 44.83
CA ASN A 63 0.12 15.49 43.55
C ASN A 63 0.93 14.59 42.58
N ARG A 64 1.69 13.59 43.09
CA ARG A 64 2.38 12.62 42.22
C ARG A 64 1.41 11.70 41.49
N LYS A 65 0.18 11.56 41.98
CA LYS A 65 -0.90 10.86 41.29
C LYS A 65 -1.34 11.64 40.06
N GLU A 66 -1.54 12.95 40.19
CA GLU A 66 -1.92 13.85 39.09
C GLU A 66 -0.82 13.92 38.02
N GLU A 67 0.45 14.06 38.40
CA GLU A 67 1.58 14.00 37.46
C GLU A 67 1.66 12.65 36.71
N HIS A 68 1.45 11.53 37.42
CA HIS A 68 1.41 10.20 36.78
C HIS A 68 0.19 9.98 35.89
N GLU A 69 -0.95 10.59 36.20
CA GLU A 69 -2.14 10.55 35.33
C GLU A 69 -1.91 11.38 34.06
N GLY A 70 -1.35 12.59 34.18
CA GLY A 70 -0.96 13.40 33.02
C GLY A 70 0.03 12.68 32.11
N LEU A 71 1.09 12.06 32.67
CA LEU A 71 2.03 11.26 31.88
C LEU A 71 1.38 10.06 31.18
N ARG A 72 0.40 9.41 31.81
CA ARG A 72 -0.33 8.30 31.18
C ARG A 72 -1.21 8.79 30.04
N ASP A 73 -1.85 9.94 30.19
CA ASP A 73 -2.67 10.53 29.13
C ASP A 73 -1.81 11.02 27.95
N ASP A 74 -0.63 11.59 28.22
CA ASP A 74 0.36 11.94 27.18
C ASP A 74 0.85 10.70 26.42
N ILE A 75 1.08 9.58 27.12
CA ILE A 75 1.47 8.31 26.50
C ILE A 75 0.31 7.76 25.64
N LYS A 76 -0.94 7.78 26.15
CA LYS A 76 -2.12 7.36 25.36
C LYS A 76 -2.23 8.16 24.08
N ALA A 77 -2.12 9.49 24.16
CA ALA A 77 -2.22 10.36 22.99
C ALA A 77 -1.19 9.99 21.91
N LYS A 78 0.06 9.71 22.30
CA LYS A 78 1.10 9.25 21.36
C LYS A 78 0.78 7.91 20.70
N PHE A 79 0.16 6.98 21.43
CA PHE A 79 -0.29 5.71 20.87
C PHE A 79 -1.50 5.90 19.95
N ASP A 80 -2.44 6.78 20.29
CA ASP A 80 -3.58 7.11 19.43
C ASP A 80 -3.11 7.72 18.10
N ASP A 81 -2.13 8.63 18.15
CA ASP A 81 -1.49 9.20 16.96
C ASP A 81 -0.78 8.11 16.13
N ALA A 82 -0.07 7.19 16.77
CA ALA A 82 0.63 6.10 16.10
C ALA A 82 -0.35 5.11 15.44
N GLU A 83 -1.43 4.73 16.13
CA GLU A 83 -2.49 3.87 15.59
C GLU A 83 -3.16 4.53 14.38
N SER A 84 -3.48 5.83 14.47
CA SER A 84 -4.03 6.59 13.36
C SER A 84 -3.09 6.64 12.16
N HIS A 85 -1.79 6.85 12.40
CA HIS A 85 -0.78 6.87 11.34
C HIS A 85 -0.65 5.50 10.66
N ILE A 86 -0.67 4.40 11.44
CA ILE A 86 -0.65 3.03 10.91
C ILE A 86 -1.88 2.78 10.01
N GLU A 87 -3.06 3.21 10.43
CA GLU A 87 -4.29 3.06 9.64
C GLU A 87 -4.24 3.86 8.34
N GLN A 88 -3.72 5.08 8.39
CA GLN A 88 -3.51 5.89 7.19
C GLN A 88 -2.53 5.20 6.22
N LEU A 89 -1.41 4.68 6.71
CA LEU A 89 -0.44 3.96 5.87
C LEU A 89 -1.06 2.71 5.21
N LEU A 90 -1.88 1.95 5.93
CA LEU A 90 -2.56 0.78 5.39
C LEU A 90 -3.56 1.17 4.29
N GLU A 91 -4.30 2.26 4.47
CA GLU A 91 -5.23 2.76 3.47
C GLU A 91 -4.51 3.33 2.24
N ASP A 92 -3.41 4.06 2.44
CA ASP A 92 -2.57 4.57 1.35
C ASP A 92 -1.99 3.42 0.51
N ILE A 93 -1.52 2.35 1.16
CA ILE A 93 -1.08 1.13 0.48
C ILE A 93 -2.22 0.52 -0.33
N ARG A 94 -3.42 0.40 0.25
CA ARG A 94 -4.60 -0.14 -0.43
C ARG A 94 -4.97 0.69 -1.66
N ALA A 95 -5.04 2.00 -1.53
CA ALA A 95 -5.34 2.93 -2.61
C ALA A 95 -4.28 2.84 -3.71
N LYS A 96 -2.99 2.78 -3.34
CA LYS A 96 -1.90 2.69 -4.32
C LYS A 96 -1.94 1.39 -5.11
N LYS A 97 -2.24 0.27 -4.45
CA LYS A 97 -2.43 -1.02 -5.12
C LYS A 97 -3.59 -0.98 -6.11
N ALA A 98 -4.74 -0.42 -5.72
CA ALA A 98 -5.89 -0.29 -6.60
C ALA A 98 -5.55 0.56 -7.84
N GLN A 99 -4.82 1.66 -7.66
CA GLN A 99 -4.34 2.50 -8.76
C GLN A 99 -3.40 1.74 -9.71
N LEU A 100 -2.45 0.97 -9.17
CA LEU A 100 -1.54 0.15 -9.97
C LEU A 100 -2.30 -0.94 -10.74
N GLN A 101 -3.28 -1.58 -10.12
CA GLN A 101 -4.10 -2.60 -10.78
C GLN A 101 -4.89 -2.00 -11.95
N SER A 102 -5.56 -0.86 -11.75
CA SER A 102 -6.25 -0.17 -12.84
C SER A 102 -5.31 0.24 -13.99
N SER A 103 -4.08 0.64 -13.65
CA SER A 103 -3.04 0.95 -14.64
C SER A 103 -2.62 -0.28 -15.44
N ILE A 104 -2.45 -1.43 -14.77
CA ILE A 104 -2.15 -2.72 -15.42
C ILE A 104 -3.26 -3.07 -16.40
N ASP A 105 -4.52 -3.02 -15.97
CA ASP A 105 -5.67 -3.38 -16.81
C ASP A 105 -5.73 -2.49 -18.07
N THR A 106 -5.49 -1.19 -17.91
CA THR A 106 -5.43 -0.23 -19.02
C THR A 106 -4.30 -0.54 -20.00
N MET A 107 -3.11 -0.86 -19.48
CA MET A 107 -1.95 -1.23 -20.32
C MET A 107 -2.20 -2.56 -21.05
N GLN A 108 -2.81 -3.55 -20.40
CA GLN A 108 -3.16 -4.84 -20.99
C GLN A 108 -4.20 -4.67 -22.11
N ASN A 109 -5.25 -3.88 -21.88
CA ASN A 109 -6.24 -3.56 -22.92
C ASN A 109 -5.58 -2.90 -24.14
N THR A 110 -4.62 -1.99 -23.90
CA THR A 110 -3.87 -1.34 -24.99
C THR A 110 -3.01 -2.34 -25.77
N ILE A 111 -2.37 -3.30 -25.08
CA ILE A 111 -1.60 -4.38 -25.72
C ILE A 111 -2.51 -5.21 -26.64
N THR A 112 -3.68 -5.63 -26.14
CA THR A 112 -4.67 -6.42 -26.89
C THR A 112 -5.18 -5.68 -28.12
N LEU A 113 -5.44 -4.37 -28.00
CA LEU A 113 -5.81 -3.54 -29.14
C LEU A 113 -4.70 -3.48 -30.19
N ASN A 114 -3.46 -3.22 -29.77
CA ASN A 114 -2.32 -3.19 -30.68
C ASN A 114 -2.09 -4.54 -31.38
N GLU A 115 -2.30 -5.66 -30.70
CA GLU A 115 -2.22 -7.00 -31.29
C GLU A 115 -3.30 -7.25 -32.35
N SER A 116 -4.50 -6.71 -32.14
CA SER A 116 -5.59 -6.76 -33.12
C SER A 116 -5.27 -5.91 -34.35
N LEU A 117 -4.74 -4.71 -34.17
CA LEU A 117 -4.28 -3.84 -35.27
C LEU A 117 -3.13 -4.48 -36.06
N ILE A 118 -2.19 -5.15 -35.38
CA ILE A 118 -1.10 -5.87 -36.06
C ILE A 118 -1.66 -7.00 -36.95
N ARG A 119 -2.69 -7.72 -36.50
CA ARG A 119 -3.34 -8.77 -37.29
C ARG A 119 -4.01 -8.19 -38.54
N GLU A 120 -4.80 -7.14 -38.37
CA GLU A 120 -5.48 -6.45 -39.47
C GLU A 120 -4.49 -5.93 -40.54
N GLU A 121 -3.38 -5.31 -40.11
CA GLU A 121 -2.34 -4.82 -41.02
C GLU A 121 -1.66 -5.96 -41.79
N ARG A 122 -1.54 -7.15 -41.20
CA ARG A 122 -0.99 -8.33 -41.88
C ARG A 122 -1.96 -8.94 -42.89
N GLU A 123 -3.25 -8.87 -42.62
CA GLU A 123 -4.30 -9.34 -43.54
C GLU A 123 -4.40 -8.43 -44.76
N LYS A 124 -4.37 -7.10 -44.56
CA LYS A 124 -4.27 -6.11 -45.65
C LYS A 124 -3.02 -6.25 -46.52
N ALA A 125 -1.98 -6.90 -46.01
CA ALA A 125 -0.75 -7.18 -46.77
C ALA A 125 -0.89 -8.34 -47.76
N ARG A 126 -1.89 -9.20 -47.55
CA ARG A 126 -2.04 -10.50 -48.20
C ARG A 126 -3.15 -10.53 -49.26
N GLY A 127 -4.10 -9.60 -49.17
CA GLY A 127 -5.12 -9.35 -50.20
C GLY A 127 -4.69 -8.20 -51.10
#